data_AF-A0A976PTU8-F1
#
_entry.id   AF-A0A976PTU8-F1
#
_cell.length_a   1.000
_cell.length_b   1.000
_cell.length_c   1.000
_cell.angle_alpha   90.00
_cell.angle_beta   90.00
_cell.angle_gamma   90.00
#
_symmetry.space_group_name_H-M   'P 1'
#
loop_
_entity.id
_entity.type
_entity.pdbx_description
1 polymer ?
#
loop_
_entity_poly.entity_id
_entity_poly.type
_entity_poly.pdbx_seq_one_letter_code
_entity_poly.pdbx_strand_id
1 'polypeptide(L)'
;MSPIRPLTEYKQKVVELRRRGLVYPYELVKLMTPEREGVQADFPPGEFVEYDLDEENRLVPVERPPGENHANVVVGMIRNFTSKYPQGLSRVIILGDPSRGMGSLAEPECRRITAALDLAESAGIPLEWFAVS
;
A
#
# COMPACT_ATOMS: atom_id res chain seq x y z
N MET A 1 -28.86 -24.53 -10.76
CA MET A 1 -28.35 -23.16 -10.56
C MET A 1 -27.36 -23.22 -9.41
N SER A 2 -26.07 -23.02 -9.69
CA SER A 2 -25.08 -22.90 -8.63
C SER A 2 -25.27 -21.54 -7.93
N PRO A 3 -25.28 -21.47 -6.59
CA PRO A 3 -25.52 -20.22 -5.88
C PRO A 3 -24.44 -19.19 -6.22
N ILE A 4 -24.86 -17.94 -6.40
CA ILE A 4 -23.95 -16.81 -6.57
C ILE A 4 -23.15 -16.69 -5.27
N ARG A 5 -21.82 -16.83 -5.34
CA ARG A 5 -20.96 -16.63 -4.17
C ARG A 5 -21.01 -15.15 -3.76
N PRO A 6 -21.26 -14.83 -2.49
CA PRO A 6 -21.23 -13.45 -2.02
C PRO A 6 -19.83 -12.84 -2.23
N LEU A 7 -19.77 -11.56 -2.62
CA LEU A 7 -18.51 -10.84 -2.70
C LEU A 7 -17.90 -10.74 -1.30
N THR A 8 -16.59 -11.02 -1.19
CA THR A 8 -15.81 -10.72 0.02
C THR A 8 -15.74 -9.22 0.26
N GLU A 9 -15.54 -8.80 1.52
CA GLU A 9 -15.45 -7.38 1.89
C GLU A 9 -14.41 -6.61 1.06
N TYR A 10 -13.23 -7.21 0.84
CA TYR A 10 -12.20 -6.65 -0.04
C TYR A 10 -12.74 -6.34 -1.45
N LYS A 11 -13.44 -7.31 -2.07
CA LYS A 11 -13.98 -7.12 -3.42
C LYS A 11 -15.09 -6.06 -3.43
N GLN A 12 -15.87 -5.96 -2.35
CA GLN A 12 -16.88 -4.91 -2.22
C GLN A 12 -16.22 -3.52 -2.19
N LYS A 13 -15.18 -3.33 -1.36
CA LYS A 13 -14.40 -2.07 -1.31
C LYS A 13 -13.81 -1.69 -2.67
N VAL A 14 -13.21 -2.66 -3.38
CA VAL A 14 -12.64 -2.42 -4.73
C VAL A 14 -13.71 -1.96 -5.71
N VAL A 15 -14.88 -2.60 -5.72
CA VAL A 15 -15.99 -2.22 -6.62
C VAL A 15 -16.56 -0.86 -6.24
N GLU A 16 -16.73 -0.56 -4.96
CA GLU A 16 -17.24 0.71 -4.47
C GLU A 16 -16.33 1.88 -4.86
N LEU A 17 -15.02 1.75 -4.59
CA LEU A 17 -14.05 2.79 -4.96
C LEU A 17 -13.95 2.97 -6.47
N ARG A 18 -13.93 1.87 -7.24
CA ARG A 18 -13.92 1.95 -8.71
C ARG A 18 -15.14 2.71 -9.24
N ARG A 19 -16.33 2.52 -8.66
CA ARG A 19 -17.54 3.27 -9.04
C ARG A 19 -17.42 4.77 -8.78
N ARG A 20 -16.58 5.17 -7.82
CA ARG A 20 -16.24 6.58 -7.52
C ARG A 20 -15.05 7.09 -8.33
N GLY A 21 -14.48 6.30 -9.23
CA GLY A 21 -13.26 6.66 -9.98
C GLY A 21 -11.98 6.60 -9.15
N LEU A 22 -12.01 5.97 -7.98
CA LEU A 22 -10.89 5.86 -7.05
C LEU A 22 -10.25 4.47 -7.11
N VAL A 23 -8.97 4.39 -6.72
CA VAL A 23 -8.19 3.14 -6.68
C VAL A 23 -8.01 2.70 -5.24
N TYR A 24 -8.22 1.42 -4.97
CA TYR A 24 -7.96 0.85 -3.65
C TYR A 24 -6.44 0.67 -3.45
N PRO A 25 -5.84 1.10 -2.32
CA PRO A 25 -4.38 1.09 -2.12
C PRO A 25 -3.71 -0.24 -2.42
N TYR A 26 -4.30 -1.36 -1.98
CA TYR A 26 -3.73 -2.69 -2.21
C TYR A 26 -3.78 -3.14 -3.68
N GLU A 27 -4.63 -2.55 -4.51
CA GLU A 27 -4.60 -2.76 -5.96
C GLU A 27 -3.45 -1.97 -6.60
N LEU A 28 -3.11 -0.79 -6.06
CA LEU A 28 -1.94 -0.02 -6.49
C LEU A 28 -0.63 -0.75 -6.11
N VAL A 29 -0.57 -1.37 -4.92
CA VAL A 29 0.56 -2.24 -4.54
C VAL A 29 0.78 -3.33 -5.59
N LYS A 30 -0.27 -4.08 -5.95
CA LYS A 30 -0.18 -5.14 -6.98
C LYS A 30 0.31 -4.61 -8.33
N LEU A 31 -0.13 -3.42 -8.73
CA LEU A 31 0.33 -2.76 -9.95
C LEU A 31 1.83 -2.42 -9.89
N MET A 32 2.31 -1.94 -8.74
CA MET A 32 3.71 -1.51 -8.53
C MET A 32 4.67 -2.68 -8.26
N THR A 33 4.16 -3.82 -7.83
CA THR A 33 4.94 -5.03 -7.54
C THR A 33 4.40 -6.24 -8.31
N PRO A 34 4.41 -6.21 -9.66
CA PRO A 34 3.98 -7.35 -10.45
C PRO A 34 4.90 -8.55 -10.22
N GLU A 35 4.38 -9.75 -10.44
CA GLU A 35 5.20 -10.96 -10.44
C GLU A 35 6.15 -10.99 -11.65
N ARG A 36 7.20 -11.79 -11.58
CA ARG A 36 8.23 -11.88 -12.64
C ARG A 36 7.71 -12.45 -13.96
N GLU A 37 6.62 -13.21 -13.91
CA GLU A 37 5.98 -13.84 -15.08
C GLU A 37 4.57 -13.30 -15.24
N GLY A 38 4.37 -12.31 -16.13
CA GLY A 38 3.03 -11.88 -16.50
C GLY A 38 2.94 -10.41 -16.89
N VAL A 39 2.43 -10.19 -18.11
CA VAL A 39 2.07 -8.92 -18.76
C VAL A 39 3.23 -7.92 -18.86
N GLN A 40 3.31 -7.22 -19.98
CA GLN A 40 4.15 -6.04 -20.11
C GLN A 40 3.61 -4.98 -19.14
N ALA A 41 4.08 -5.01 -17.90
CA ALA A 41 3.72 -4.07 -16.86
C ALA A 41 4.63 -2.85 -16.97
N ASP A 42 4.07 -1.66 -16.75
CA ASP A 42 4.84 -0.41 -16.71
C ASP A 42 5.82 -0.39 -15.52
N PHE A 43 5.62 -1.27 -14.52
CA PHE A 43 6.46 -1.41 -13.34
C PHE A 43 7.32 -2.68 -13.38
N PRO A 44 8.59 -2.62 -12.95
CA PRO A 44 9.43 -3.80 -12.77
C PRO A 44 8.88 -4.72 -11.67
N PRO A 45 9.19 -6.03 -11.69
CA PRO A 45 8.77 -6.93 -10.62
C PRO A 45 9.30 -6.46 -9.28
N GLY A 46 8.56 -6.74 -8.21
CA GLY A 46 8.93 -6.25 -6.89
C GLY A 46 8.24 -6.96 -5.75
N GLU A 47 8.62 -6.54 -4.56
CA GLU A 47 8.09 -7.02 -3.29
C GLU A 47 7.58 -5.83 -2.48
N PHE A 48 6.54 -6.08 -1.70
CA PHE A 48 5.96 -5.10 -0.78
C PHE A 48 5.92 -5.68 0.63
N VAL A 49 6.37 -4.89 1.59
CA VAL A 49 6.23 -5.17 3.02
C VAL A 49 5.39 -4.06 3.63
N GLU A 50 4.26 -4.40 4.23
CA GLU A 50 3.42 -3.46 4.95
C GLU A 50 4.05 -3.12 6.31
N TYR A 51 3.97 -1.86 6.70
CA TYR A 51 4.40 -1.37 8.00
C TYR A 51 3.23 -0.72 8.72
N ASP A 52 3.12 -0.95 10.03
CA ASP A 52 2.16 -0.29 10.90
C ASP A 52 2.82 0.05 12.24
N LEU A 53 2.16 0.87 13.05
CA LEU A 53 2.68 1.30 14.35
C LEU A 53 2.60 0.17 15.39
N ASP A 54 3.70 -0.05 16.12
CA ASP A 54 3.72 -0.81 17.37
C ASP A 54 3.13 0.00 18.55
N GLU A 55 3.13 -0.59 19.75
CA GLU A 55 2.63 0.05 20.98
C GLU A 55 3.42 1.32 21.35
N GLU A 56 4.68 1.40 20.93
CA GLU A 56 5.56 2.57 21.13
C GLU A 56 5.46 3.62 20.00
N ASN A 57 4.54 3.45 19.03
CA ASN A 57 4.38 4.31 17.86
C ASN A 57 5.58 4.32 16.89
N ARG A 58 6.26 3.19 16.74
CA ARG A 58 7.28 2.99 15.70
C ARG A 58 6.73 2.12 14.58
N LEU A 59 7.12 2.39 13.34
CA LEU A 59 6.76 1.53 12.23
C LEU A 59 7.53 0.21 12.29
N VAL A 60 6.80 -0.89 12.30
CA VAL A 60 7.32 -2.25 12.22
C VAL A 60 6.65 -3.01 11.08
N PRO A 61 7.33 -3.98 10.45
CA PRO A 61 6.70 -4.87 9.47
C PRO A 61 5.50 -5.59 10.09
N VAL A 62 4.41 -5.70 9.34
CA VAL A 62 3.21 -6.44 9.75
C VAL A 62 2.82 -7.49 8.73
N GLU A 63 2.31 -8.62 9.22
CA GLU A 63 1.76 -9.69 8.39
C GLU A 63 0.26 -9.78 8.64
N ARG A 64 -0.53 -9.23 7.71
CA ARG A 64 -2.00 -9.24 7.76
C ARG A 64 -2.60 -9.40 6.36
N PRO A 65 -3.85 -9.91 6.25
CA PRO A 65 -4.59 -9.87 5.00
C PRO A 65 -4.72 -8.43 4.44
N PRO A 66 -4.60 -8.24 3.12
CA PRO A 66 -4.80 -6.94 2.49
C PRO A 66 -6.17 -6.34 2.82
N GLY A 67 -6.21 -5.07 3.22
CA GLY A 67 -7.43 -4.32 3.48
C GLY A 67 -7.91 -4.32 4.93
N GLU A 68 -7.09 -4.88 5.83
CA GLU A 68 -7.28 -4.87 7.28
C GLU A 68 -6.49 -3.73 7.97
N ASN A 69 -6.10 -2.70 7.23
CA ASN A 69 -5.53 -1.48 7.79
C ASN A 69 -6.55 -0.75 8.68
N HIS A 70 -6.07 -0.21 9.80
CA HIS A 70 -6.91 0.51 10.77
C HIS A 70 -7.04 2.01 10.45
N ALA A 71 -5.98 2.61 9.90
CA ALA A 71 -5.96 4.01 9.48
C ALA A 71 -6.36 4.17 8.01
N ASN A 72 -6.70 5.40 7.61
CA ASN A 72 -6.97 5.75 6.21
C ASN A 72 -5.68 5.96 5.38
N VAL A 73 -4.55 5.45 5.87
CA VAL A 73 -3.29 5.39 5.15
C VAL A 73 -2.68 4.00 5.31
N VAL A 74 -2.03 3.51 4.26
CA VAL A 74 -1.20 2.30 4.29
C VAL A 74 0.24 2.74 4.07
N VAL A 75 1.13 2.34 4.97
CA VAL A 75 2.57 2.57 4.83
C VAL A 75 3.23 1.24 4.50
N GLY A 76 4.24 1.28 3.63
CA GLY A 76 5.07 0.10 3.43
C GLY A 76 6.33 0.41 2.66
N MET A 77 7.16 -0.60 2.48
CA MET A 77 8.37 -0.53 1.68
C MET A 77 8.20 -1.37 0.42
N ILE A 78 8.50 -0.77 -0.74
CA ILE A 78 8.59 -1.49 -2.00
C ILE A 78 10.05 -1.66 -2.39
N ARG A 79 10.40 -2.86 -2.86
CA ARG A 79 11.66 -3.15 -3.53
C ARG A 79 11.40 -3.65 -4.94
N ASN A 80 11.73 -2.87 -5.96
CA ASN A 80 11.60 -3.27 -7.37
C ASN A 80 12.95 -3.68 -7.96
N PHE A 81 12.94 -4.73 -8.79
CA PHE A 81 14.15 -5.32 -9.37
C PHE A 81 14.22 -5.03 -10.88
N THR A 82 15.36 -4.53 -11.33
CA THR A 82 15.61 -4.21 -12.74
C THR A 82 16.91 -4.86 -13.20
N SER A 83 17.12 -4.96 -14.52
CA SER A 83 18.41 -5.45 -15.06
C SER A 83 19.59 -4.59 -14.62
N LYS A 84 19.40 -3.26 -14.48
CA LYS A 84 20.43 -2.32 -14.04
C LYS A 84 20.68 -2.39 -12.52
N TYR A 85 19.65 -2.72 -11.74
CA TYR A 85 19.71 -2.83 -10.29
C TYR A 85 19.15 -4.18 -9.85
N PRO A 86 19.92 -5.28 -10.01
CA PRO A 86 19.47 -6.63 -9.68
C PRO A 86 19.30 -6.84 -8.16
N GLN A 87 20.00 -6.05 -7.34
CA GLN A 87 19.77 -5.99 -5.90
C GLN A 87 18.45 -5.31 -5.55
N GLY A 88 17.82 -4.62 -6.48
CA GLY A 88 16.55 -3.91 -6.28
C GLY A 88 16.71 -2.50 -5.71
N LEU A 89 15.76 -1.64 -6.06
CA LEU A 89 15.63 -0.26 -5.60
C LEU A 89 14.52 -0.20 -4.57
N SER A 90 14.84 0.27 -3.36
CA SER A 90 13.91 0.34 -2.24
C SER A 90 13.38 1.76 -2.05
N ARG A 91 12.11 1.87 -1.67
CA ARG A 91 11.47 3.13 -1.29
C ARG A 91 10.38 2.90 -0.27
N VAL A 92 10.18 3.85 0.62
CA VAL A 92 9.00 3.91 1.48
C VAL A 92 7.86 4.49 0.66
N ILE A 93 6.67 3.92 0.80
CA ILE A 93 5.45 4.44 0.18
C ILE A 93 4.39 4.74 1.23
N ILE A 94 3.63 5.80 0.98
CA ILE A 94 2.40 6.14 1.70
C ILE A 94 1.26 6.12 0.70
N LEU A 95 0.24 5.31 0.96
CA LEU A 95 -0.97 5.19 0.15
C LEU A 95 -2.17 5.72 0.92
N GLY A 96 -2.89 6.69 0.35
CA GLY A 96 -4.20 7.07 0.87
C GLY A 96 -5.22 5.94 0.69
N ASP A 97 -6.02 5.67 1.71
CA ASP A 97 -7.17 4.77 1.66
C ASP A 97 -8.48 5.57 1.75
N PRO A 98 -9.11 5.90 0.59
CA PRO A 98 -10.36 6.63 0.58
C PRO A 98 -11.59 5.75 0.89
N SER A 99 -11.41 4.47 1.23
CA SER A 99 -12.54 3.56 1.54
C SER A 99 -13.32 3.98 2.79
N ARG A 100 -12.70 4.75 3.68
CA ARG A 100 -13.32 5.31 4.89
C ARG A 100 -12.98 6.79 5.01
N GLY A 101 -13.91 7.57 5.57
CA GLY A 101 -13.69 8.99 5.89
C GLY A 101 -13.19 9.86 4.72
N MET A 102 -13.40 9.43 3.47
CA MET A 102 -12.88 10.06 2.25
C MET A 102 -11.36 10.36 2.29
N GLY A 103 -10.57 9.50 2.94
CA GLY A 103 -9.12 9.70 3.03
C GLY A 103 -8.69 10.87 3.93
N SER A 104 -9.58 11.35 4.81
CA SER A 104 -9.24 12.37 5.80
C SER A 104 -8.12 11.89 6.73
N LEU A 105 -7.23 12.82 7.08
CA LEU A 105 -6.10 12.60 7.98
C LEU A 105 -6.47 13.07 9.38
N ALA A 106 -6.58 12.13 10.32
CA ALA A 106 -6.65 12.41 11.75
C ALA A 106 -5.32 12.01 12.40
N GLU A 107 -5.27 12.11 13.74
CA GLU A 107 -4.07 11.76 14.51
C GLU A 107 -3.49 10.37 14.14
N PRO A 108 -4.29 9.28 14.00
CA PRO A 108 -3.75 7.98 13.64
C PRO A 108 -3.02 7.96 12.30
N GLU A 109 -3.50 8.70 11.30
CA GLU A 109 -2.86 8.84 9.99
C GLU A 109 -1.60 9.70 10.09
N CYS A 110 -1.66 10.83 10.78
CA CYS A 110 -0.52 11.75 10.95
C CYS A 110 0.67 11.09 11.64
N ARG A 111 0.43 10.23 12.65
CA ARG A 111 1.50 9.46 13.32
C ARG A 111 2.21 8.52 12.35
N ARG A 112 1.45 7.81 11.50
CA ARG A 112 2.01 6.91 10.47
C ARG A 112 2.80 7.65 9.41
N ILE A 113 2.30 8.81 8.97
CA ILE A 113 2.99 9.65 7.98
C ILE A 113 4.33 10.14 8.54
N THR A 114 4.35 10.62 9.79
CA THR A 114 5.58 11.08 10.44
C THR A 114 6.59 9.94 10.57
N ALA A 115 6.16 8.79 11.10
CA ALA A 115 7.03 7.63 11.25
C ALA A 115 7.53 7.07 9.90
N ALA A 116 6.76 7.22 8.81
CA ALA A 116 7.19 6.83 7.47
C ALA A 116 8.31 7.73 6.94
N LEU A 117 8.24 9.04 7.21
CA LEU A 117 9.31 9.99 6.89
C LEU A 117 10.58 9.63 7.67
N ASP A 118 10.47 9.34 8.97
CA ASP A 118 11.59 8.92 9.82
C ASP A 118 12.23 7.60 9.31
N LEU A 119 11.40 6.64 8.88
CA LEU A 119 11.87 5.39 8.30
C LEU A 119 12.66 5.62 6.99
N ALA A 120 12.14 6.48 6.11
CA ALA A 120 12.80 6.80 4.85
C ALA A 120 14.14 7.54 5.08
N GLU A 121 14.15 8.50 6.00
CA GLU A 121 15.36 9.26 6.39
C GLU A 121 16.42 8.34 6.98
N SER A 122 16.06 7.51 7.98
CA SER A 122 17.00 6.61 8.65
C SER A 122 17.55 5.51 7.72
N ALA A 123 16.75 5.03 6.76
CA ALA A 123 17.20 4.07 5.75
C ALA A 123 17.93 4.73 4.57
N GLY A 124 17.90 6.06 4.45
CA GLY A 124 18.53 6.78 3.35
C GLY A 124 17.90 6.47 1.97
N ILE A 125 16.59 6.21 1.94
CA ILE A 125 15.85 5.85 0.71
C ILE A 125 14.71 6.84 0.43
N PRO A 126 14.23 6.94 -0.82
CA PRO A 126 13.11 7.83 -1.15
C PRO A 126 11.82 7.45 -0.43
N LEU A 127 10.99 8.47 -0.18
CA LEU A 127 9.59 8.32 0.17
C LEU A 127 8.70 8.79 -0.99
N GLU A 128 7.72 7.98 -1.37
CA GLU A 128 6.70 8.32 -2.36
C GLU A 128 5.31 8.36 -1.71
N TRP A 129 4.56 9.44 -1.94
CA TRP A 129 3.19 9.56 -1.47
C TRP A 129 2.21 9.50 -2.65
N PHE A 130 1.37 8.47 -2.67
CA PHE A 130 0.24 8.34 -3.56
C PHE A 130 -1.04 8.82 -2.86
N ALA A 131 -1.31 10.12 -2.97
CA ALA A 131 -2.51 10.72 -2.42
C ALA A 131 -3.71 10.32 -3.29
N VAL A 132 -4.44 9.30 -2.84
CA VAL A 132 -5.73 8.91 -3.43
C VAL A 132 -6.82 9.51 -2.54
N SER A 133 -7.31 10.70 -2.92
CA SER A 133 -8.34 11.48 -2.21
C SER A 133 -9.42 11.92 -3.16
#